data_AF-A0A7K4XRY1-F1
#
_entry.id   AF-A0A7K4XRY1-F1
#
_cell.length_a   1.000
_cell.length_b   1.000
_cell.length_c   1.000
_cell.angle_alpha   90.00
_cell.angle_beta   90.00
_cell.angle_gamma   90.00
#
_symmetry.space_group_name_H-M   'P 1'
#
loop_
_entity.id
_entity.type
_entity.pdbx_description
1 polymer ?
#
loop_
_entity_poly.entity_id
_entity_poly.type
_entity_poly.pdbx_seq_one_letter_code
_entity_poly.pdbx_strand_id
1 'polypeptide(L)'
;GDALPLQTFPPSRKQPVPVSSPAACQPRRLPARPLLRPAEVCQAGDAYTREKFKPQPTRDLEKEKRRLQNILATGKDEVEDEVQQVFVRKKEEEPAEPDRFEELMNEIQERREFLAEMEALGQGKKYQGIVLTEISQKLHEMEIIDKKRSEEMRNIMTKAFPVGNKSNLQD
;
A
#
# COMPACT_ATOMS: atom_id res chain seq x y z
N GLY A 1 27.01 8.96 7.71
CA GLY A 1 25.99 7.92 7.95
C GLY A 1 26.73 6.82 8.64
N ASP A 2 26.86 6.94 9.94
CA ASP A 2 27.99 6.34 10.65
C ASP A 2 27.58 4.98 11.21
N ALA A 3 28.41 3.98 10.94
CA ALA A 3 28.17 2.61 11.36
C ALA A 3 28.38 2.48 12.88
N LEU A 4 27.45 1.78 13.55
CA LEU A 4 27.50 1.54 15.00
C LEU A 4 28.69 0.63 15.37
N PRO A 5 29.34 0.88 16.53
CA PRO A 5 30.45 0.05 16.97
C PRO A 5 29.95 -1.31 17.47
N LEU A 6 30.48 -2.39 16.88
CA LEU A 6 30.29 -3.76 17.36
C LEU A 6 31.21 -4.01 18.56
N GLN A 7 30.76 -3.64 19.75
CA GLN A 7 31.44 -4.01 20.98
C GLN A 7 31.01 -5.42 21.40
N THR A 8 31.90 -6.40 21.24
CA THR A 8 31.73 -7.75 21.79
C THR A 8 32.50 -7.86 23.11
N PHE A 9 31.82 -8.29 24.16
CA PHE A 9 32.47 -8.61 25.44
C PHE A 9 32.75 -10.12 25.50
N PRO A 10 33.99 -10.54 25.83
CA PRO A 10 34.28 -11.95 26.04
C PRO A 10 33.58 -12.45 27.30
N PRO A 11 33.12 -13.72 27.35
CA PRO A 11 32.58 -14.28 28.58
C PRO A 11 33.70 -14.33 29.63
N SER A 12 33.47 -13.65 30.75
CA SER A 12 34.31 -13.70 31.95
C SER A 12 34.35 -15.13 32.49
N ARG A 13 35.37 -15.88 32.09
CA ARG A 13 35.63 -17.24 32.58
C ARG A 13 36.17 -17.14 34.01
N LYS A 14 35.29 -17.23 35.01
CA LYS A 14 35.72 -17.49 36.39
C LYS A 14 36.34 -18.89 36.45
N GLN A 15 37.60 -18.99 36.86
CA GLN A 15 38.22 -20.26 37.18
C GLN A 15 37.49 -20.91 38.38
N PRO A 16 37.23 -22.23 38.35
CA PRO A 16 36.74 -22.92 39.53
C PRO A 16 37.85 -22.98 40.59
N VAL A 17 37.57 -22.44 41.76
CA VAL A 17 38.39 -22.58 42.97
C VAL A 17 38.35 -24.05 43.41
N PRO A 18 39.47 -24.68 43.82
CA PRO A 18 39.44 -26.05 44.32
C PRO A 18 38.69 -26.08 45.65
N VAL A 19 37.52 -26.72 45.66
CA VAL A 19 36.75 -26.96 46.88
C VAL A 19 37.45 -28.10 47.63
N SER A 20 37.86 -27.87 48.88
CA SER A 20 38.39 -28.92 49.75
C SER A 20 37.36 -30.04 49.91
N SER A 21 37.81 -31.29 49.85
CA SER A 21 36.95 -32.47 50.02
C SER A 21 36.16 -32.41 51.33
N PRO A 22 34.84 -32.67 51.31
CA PRO A 22 34.07 -32.75 52.55
C PRO A 22 34.42 -34.05 53.28
N ALA A 23 34.53 -33.96 54.61
CA ALA A 23 34.68 -35.13 55.47
C ALA A 23 33.54 -36.13 55.25
N ALA A 24 33.89 -37.42 55.23
CA ALA A 24 32.97 -38.53 54.97
C ALA A 24 31.71 -38.46 55.85
N CYS A 25 30.59 -38.03 55.27
CA CYS A 25 29.29 -38.08 55.90
C CYS A 25 28.74 -39.51 55.84
N GLN A 26 28.50 -40.10 57.01
CA GLN A 26 27.82 -41.39 57.12
C GLN A 26 26.42 -41.31 56.51
N PRO A 27 25.94 -42.35 55.80
CA PRO A 27 24.64 -42.32 55.16
C PRO A 27 23.55 -42.47 56.23
N ARG A 28 22.97 -41.34 56.65
CA ARG A 28 21.68 -41.35 57.34
C ARG A 28 20.66 -41.94 56.37
N ARG A 29 20.14 -43.14 56.66
CA ARG A 29 18.99 -43.70 55.95
C ARG A 29 17.77 -42.82 56.22
N LEU A 30 17.56 -41.82 55.37
CA LEU A 30 16.32 -41.08 55.33
C LEU A 30 15.21 -42.03 54.86
N PRO A 31 13.99 -41.94 55.41
CA PRO A 31 12.87 -42.73 54.90
C PRO A 31 12.75 -42.47 53.40
N ALA A 32 12.48 -43.53 52.63
CA ALA A 32 12.24 -43.48 51.19
C ALA A 32 10.93 -42.74 50.89
N ARG A 33 10.87 -41.45 51.25
CA ARG A 33 9.84 -40.55 50.80
C ARG A 33 10.10 -40.33 49.31
N PRO A 34 9.07 -40.40 48.46
CA PRO A 34 9.19 -39.98 47.08
C PRO A 34 9.81 -38.58 47.04
N LEU A 35 10.98 -38.44 46.41
CA LEU A 35 11.66 -37.15 46.25
C LEU A 35 10.94 -36.24 45.25
N LEU A 36 9.99 -36.81 44.50
CA LEU A 36 9.18 -36.15 43.49
C LEU A 36 7.84 -35.73 44.08
N ARG A 37 7.37 -34.54 43.70
CA ARG A 37 6.03 -34.07 44.03
C ARG A 37 4.99 -34.88 43.23
N PRO A 38 3.86 -35.29 43.85
CA PRO A 38 2.77 -35.93 43.14
C PRO A 38 2.25 -35.05 41.99
N ALA A 39 1.79 -35.67 40.91
CA ALA A 39 1.34 -34.97 39.71
C ALA A 39 0.23 -33.94 40.00
N GLU A 40 -0.71 -34.28 40.89
CA GLU A 40 -1.79 -33.38 41.34
C GLU A 40 -1.25 -32.09 41.97
N VAL A 41 -0.18 -32.20 42.77
CA VAL A 41 0.45 -31.03 43.43
C VAL A 41 1.25 -30.20 42.42
N CYS A 42 1.82 -30.83 41.41
CA CYS A 42 2.48 -30.10 40.33
C CYS A 42 1.46 -29.36 39.47
N GLN A 43 0.32 -29.99 39.17
CA GLN A 43 -0.78 -29.42 38.39
C GLN A 43 -1.67 -28.46 39.18
N ALA A 44 -1.59 -28.47 40.51
CA ALA A 44 -2.37 -27.60 41.38
C ALA A 44 -2.09 -26.12 41.08
N GLY A 45 -3.17 -25.36 40.91
CA GLY A 45 -3.13 -23.93 40.57
C GLY A 45 -3.38 -23.68 39.08
N ASP A 46 -2.97 -22.52 38.62
CA ASP A 46 -3.17 -22.02 37.26
C ASP A 46 -1.86 -21.98 36.46
N ALA A 47 -0.77 -22.57 36.97
CA ALA A 47 0.57 -22.54 36.36
C ALA A 47 0.62 -23.10 34.93
N TYR A 48 -0.28 -24.03 34.57
CA TYR A 48 -0.42 -24.59 33.22
C TYR A 48 -1.57 -23.98 32.42
N THR A 49 -2.32 -23.06 33.03
CA THR A 49 -3.40 -22.34 32.35
C THR A 49 -2.78 -21.22 31.52
N ARG A 50 -3.04 -21.24 30.21
CA ARG A 50 -2.57 -20.17 29.33
C ARG A 50 -3.29 -18.85 29.67
N GLU A 51 -2.53 -17.77 29.78
CA GLU A 51 -3.09 -16.43 29.93
C GLU A 51 -4.08 -16.12 28.81
N LYS A 52 -5.23 -15.56 29.18
CA LYS A 52 -6.23 -15.10 28.22
C LYS A 52 -5.81 -13.74 27.67
N PHE A 53 -5.87 -13.59 26.36
CA PHE A 53 -5.64 -12.30 25.71
C PHE A 53 -6.59 -11.24 26.28
N LYS A 54 -6.02 -10.12 26.75
CA LYS A 54 -6.78 -8.93 27.16
C LYS A 54 -6.43 -7.80 26.19
N PRO A 55 -7.32 -7.43 25.25
CA PRO A 55 -7.04 -6.32 24.36
C PRO A 55 -6.85 -5.05 25.20
N GLN A 56 -5.80 -4.28 24.87
CA GLN A 56 -5.64 -2.94 25.44
C GLN A 56 -6.65 -1.98 24.81
N PRO A 57 -7.01 -0.87 25.48
CA PRO A 57 -7.79 0.20 24.87
C PRO A 57 -7.14 0.64 23.55
N THR A 58 -7.83 0.42 22.44
CA THR A 58 -7.35 0.84 21.12
C THR A 58 -7.35 2.37 21.07
N ARG A 59 -6.19 2.95 20.78
CA ARG A 59 -6.10 4.38 20.46
C ARG A 59 -6.71 4.59 19.09
N ASP A 60 -7.46 5.69 18.94
CA ASP A 60 -8.02 6.11 17.66
C ASP A 60 -6.87 6.44 16.68
N LEU A 61 -6.71 5.60 15.65
CA LEU A 61 -5.61 5.69 14.70
C LEU A 61 -5.71 6.95 13.87
N GLU A 62 -6.92 7.38 13.53
CA GLU A 62 -7.19 8.60 12.78
C GLU A 62 -6.77 9.84 13.57
N LYS A 63 -7.03 9.86 14.89
CA LYS A 63 -6.56 10.93 15.77
C LYS A 63 -5.04 10.99 15.87
N GLU A 64 -4.39 9.84 16.08
CA GLU A 64 -2.92 9.79 16.16
C GLU A 64 -2.28 10.17 14.82
N LYS A 65 -2.85 9.75 13.69
CA LYS A 65 -2.39 10.14 12.36
C LYS A 65 -2.46 11.65 12.17
N ARG A 66 -3.58 12.28 12.53
CA ARG A 66 -3.74 13.74 12.46
C ARG A 66 -2.75 14.46 13.36
N ARG A 67 -2.59 13.99 14.59
CA ARG A 67 -1.62 14.48 15.56
C ARG A 67 -0.20 14.49 14.99
N LEU A 68 0.25 13.34 14.47
CA LEU A 68 1.57 13.19 13.87
C LEU A 68 1.74 14.06 12.61
N GLN A 69 0.70 14.19 11.79
CA GLN A 69 0.71 15.11 10.64
C GLN A 69 0.94 16.56 11.09
N ASN A 70 0.23 17.03 12.11
CA ASN A 70 0.41 18.39 12.65
C ASN A 70 1.82 18.61 13.21
N ILE A 71 2.37 17.61 13.90
CA ILE A 71 3.75 17.66 14.41
C ILE A 71 4.76 17.71 13.27
N LEU A 72 4.61 16.90 12.21
CA LEU A 72 5.55 16.88 11.09
C LEU A 72 5.46 18.14 10.23
N ALA A 73 4.26 18.68 10.04
CA ALA A 73 4.05 19.88 9.23
C ALA A 73 4.44 21.17 9.96
N THR A 74 4.03 21.30 11.22
CA THR A 74 4.05 22.57 11.97
C THR A 74 4.97 22.50 13.20
N GLY A 75 5.38 21.30 13.63
CA GLY A 75 6.19 21.10 14.84
C GLY A 75 5.41 21.17 16.15
N LYS A 76 4.07 21.27 16.10
CA LYS A 76 3.20 21.44 17.28
C LYS A 76 2.18 20.31 17.38
N ASP A 77 1.85 19.96 18.62
CA ASP A 77 0.90 18.90 18.98
C ASP A 77 -0.54 19.41 19.13
N GLU A 78 -0.76 20.73 18.96
CA GLU A 78 -2.05 21.35 19.23
C GLU A 78 -3.06 21.04 18.13
N VAL A 79 -4.18 20.45 18.55
CA VAL A 79 -5.40 20.34 17.76
C VAL A 79 -6.06 21.71 17.79
N GLU A 80 -5.55 22.66 17.00
CA GLU A 80 -6.28 23.89 16.73
C GLU A 80 -7.52 23.53 15.88
N ASP A 81 -8.59 23.07 16.55
CA ASP A 81 -9.93 22.93 15.99
C ASP A 81 -10.56 24.31 15.65
N GLU A 82 -9.79 25.39 15.80
CA GLU A 82 -10.21 26.77 15.58
C GLU A 82 -9.43 27.44 14.44
N VAL A 83 -9.01 26.70 13.42
CA VAL A 83 -8.71 27.30 12.11
C VAL A 83 -9.74 26.79 11.13
N GLN A 84 -10.91 27.42 11.23
CA GLN A 84 -11.71 27.85 10.10
C GLN A 84 -11.17 27.31 8.78
N GLN A 85 -11.86 26.33 8.19
CA GLN A 85 -12.61 26.58 6.96
C GLN A 85 -11.87 27.34 5.83
N VAL A 86 -10.55 27.29 5.80
CA VAL A 86 -9.73 27.29 4.62
C VAL A 86 -9.62 25.79 4.30
N PHE A 87 -10.73 25.08 4.05
CA PHE A 87 -11.30 25.08 2.69
C PHE A 87 -10.58 26.08 1.79
N VAL A 88 -9.28 25.81 1.59
CA VAL A 88 -8.66 25.94 0.30
C VAL A 88 -9.69 25.27 -0.58
N ARG A 89 -10.53 26.09 -1.18
CA ARG A 89 -11.00 25.89 -2.53
C ARG A 89 -9.74 25.68 -3.36
N LYS A 90 -9.09 24.51 -3.18
CA LYS A 90 -9.04 23.59 -4.27
C LYS A 90 -10.50 23.55 -4.70
N LYS A 91 -10.81 24.41 -5.67
CA LYS A 91 -11.01 23.86 -6.99
C LYS A 91 -10.16 22.58 -7.04
N GLU A 92 -10.71 21.49 -6.50
CA GLU A 92 -10.95 20.37 -7.35
C GLU A 92 -11.54 21.05 -8.59
N GLU A 93 -10.65 21.40 -9.53
CA GLU A 93 -10.94 20.99 -10.89
C GLU A 93 -11.35 19.54 -10.68
N GLU A 94 -12.66 19.36 -10.50
CA GLU A 94 -13.37 18.19 -10.92
C GLU A 94 -12.64 17.83 -12.21
N PRO A 95 -11.83 16.76 -12.20
CA PRO A 95 -11.01 16.47 -13.36
C PRO A 95 -11.99 16.47 -14.50
N ALA A 96 -11.81 17.42 -15.43
CA ALA A 96 -12.73 17.58 -16.55
C ALA A 96 -12.96 16.17 -17.08
N GLU A 97 -14.22 15.74 -17.16
CA GLU A 97 -14.55 14.36 -17.50
C GLU A 97 -13.63 13.95 -18.65
N PRO A 98 -12.74 12.96 -18.43
CA PRO A 98 -11.66 12.71 -19.37
C PRO A 98 -12.31 12.48 -20.72
N ASP A 99 -11.83 13.21 -21.71
CA ASP A 99 -12.37 13.13 -23.05
C ASP A 99 -12.32 11.65 -23.47
N ARG A 100 -13.41 11.12 -24.03
CA ARG A 100 -13.49 9.71 -24.46
C ARG A 100 -12.28 9.31 -25.33
N PHE A 101 -11.76 10.27 -26.09
CA PHE A 101 -10.52 10.10 -26.86
C PHE A 101 -9.30 9.79 -25.99
N GLU A 102 -9.12 10.52 -24.88
CA GLU A 102 -8.03 10.33 -23.92
C GLU A 102 -8.18 9.00 -23.15
N GLU A 103 -9.41 8.63 -22.77
CA GLU A 103 -9.71 7.32 -22.19
C GLU A 103 -9.25 6.18 -23.13
N LEU A 104 -9.60 6.24 -24.42
CA LEU A 104 -9.19 5.24 -25.41
C LEU A 104 -7.67 5.15 -25.56
N MET A 105 -6.95 6.27 -25.45
CA MET A 105 -5.49 6.27 -25.48
C MET A 105 -4.88 5.55 -24.28
N ASN A 106 -5.42 5.81 -23.08
CA ASN A 106 -5.00 5.14 -21.87
C ASN A 106 -5.26 3.64 -21.96
N GLU A 107 -6.47 3.25 -22.38
CA GLU A 107 -6.82 1.83 -22.53
C GLU A 107 -5.91 1.12 -23.56
N ILE A 108 -5.59 1.74 -24.70
CA ILE A 108 -4.65 1.16 -25.67
C ILE A 108 -3.28 0.96 -25.02
N GLN A 109 -2.80 1.94 -24.26
CA GLN A 109 -1.52 1.85 -23.58
C GLN A 109 -1.50 0.71 -22.53
N GLU A 110 -2.55 0.60 -21.71
CA GLU A 110 -2.71 -0.50 -20.74
C GLU A 110 -2.71 -1.88 -21.43
N ARG A 111 -3.36 -2.01 -22.59
CA ARG A 111 -3.36 -3.27 -23.35
C ARG A 111 -1.98 -3.61 -23.89
N ARG A 112 -1.19 -2.62 -24.31
CA ARG A 112 0.20 -2.82 -24.74
C ARG A 112 1.09 -3.24 -23.58
N GLU A 113 0.95 -2.60 -22.43
CA GLU A 113 1.69 -2.93 -21.21
C GLU A 113 1.35 -4.34 -20.73
N PHE A 114 0.07 -4.69 -20.68
CA PHE A 114 -0.38 -6.05 -20.38
C PHE A 114 0.28 -7.08 -21.31
N LEU A 115 0.33 -6.82 -22.62
CA LEU A 115 0.97 -7.75 -23.55
C LEU A 115 2.48 -7.88 -23.29
N ALA A 116 3.15 -6.77 -22.98
CA ALA A 116 4.57 -6.77 -22.63
C ALA A 116 4.84 -7.56 -21.33
N GLU A 117 3.98 -7.41 -20.31
CA GLU A 117 4.04 -8.21 -19.09
C GLU A 117 3.85 -9.70 -19.39
N MET A 118 2.81 -10.04 -20.17
CA MET A 118 2.57 -11.44 -20.54
C MET A 118 3.69 -12.04 -21.39
N GLU A 119 4.36 -11.24 -22.23
CA GLU A 119 5.53 -11.65 -22.99
C GLU A 119 6.74 -11.88 -22.09
N ALA A 120 6.97 -11.01 -21.09
CA ALA A 120 8.00 -11.22 -20.07
C ALA A 120 7.79 -12.51 -19.27
N LEU A 121 6.53 -12.90 -19.03
CA LEU A 121 6.16 -14.19 -18.42
C LEU A 121 6.19 -15.37 -19.42
N GLY A 122 6.56 -15.15 -20.69
CA GLY A 122 6.60 -16.18 -21.74
C GLY A 122 5.23 -16.63 -22.26
N GLN A 123 4.14 -15.95 -21.87
CA GLN A 123 2.77 -16.26 -22.26
C GLN A 123 2.21 -15.36 -23.38
N GLY A 124 3.03 -14.46 -23.94
CA GLY A 124 2.60 -13.49 -24.95
C GLY A 124 1.80 -14.10 -26.12
N LYS A 125 2.25 -15.25 -26.65
CA LYS A 125 1.56 -15.94 -27.78
C LYS A 125 0.10 -16.29 -27.49
N LYS A 126 -0.28 -16.52 -26.23
CA LYS A 126 -1.67 -16.85 -25.85
C LYS A 126 -2.59 -15.63 -25.95
N TYR A 127 -2.06 -14.45 -25.66
CA TYR A 127 -2.85 -13.22 -25.52
C TYR A 127 -2.69 -12.27 -26.71
N GLN A 128 -1.63 -12.41 -27.50
CA GLN A 128 -1.29 -11.51 -28.60
C GLN A 128 -2.46 -11.27 -29.55
N GLY A 129 -3.14 -12.33 -30.02
CA GLY A 129 -4.27 -12.17 -30.93
C GLY A 129 -5.42 -11.36 -30.33
N ILE A 130 -5.80 -11.68 -29.09
CA ILE A 130 -6.90 -11.03 -28.37
C ILE A 130 -6.58 -9.55 -28.13
N VAL A 131 -5.38 -9.27 -27.62
CA VAL A 131 -4.92 -7.90 -27.34
C VAL A 131 -4.88 -7.07 -28.62
N LEU A 132 -4.35 -7.61 -29.72
CA LEU A 132 -4.28 -6.88 -30.99
C LEU A 132 -5.67 -6.56 -31.54
N THR A 133 -6.64 -7.47 -31.39
CA THR A 133 -8.02 -7.20 -31.79
C THR A 133 -8.66 -6.09 -30.95
N GLU A 134 -8.43 -6.07 -29.64
CA GLU A 134 -8.94 -5.01 -28.76
C GLU A 134 -8.30 -3.66 -29.05
N ILE A 135 -6.98 -3.63 -29.29
CA ILE A 135 -6.28 -2.40 -29.71
C ILE A 135 -6.87 -1.90 -31.03
N SER A 136 -7.11 -2.79 -31.99
CA SER A 136 -7.71 -2.43 -33.28
C SER A 136 -9.13 -1.87 -33.13
N GLN A 137 -9.93 -2.45 -32.24
CA GLN A 137 -11.27 -1.97 -31.92
C GLN A 137 -11.23 -0.55 -31.33
N LYS A 138 -10.33 -0.31 -30.36
CA LYS A 138 -10.16 1.02 -29.73
C LYS A 138 -9.65 2.07 -30.71
N LEU A 139 -8.72 1.71 -31.59
CA LEU A 139 -8.24 2.59 -32.67
C LEU A 139 -9.36 2.98 -33.63
N HIS A 140 -10.26 2.05 -33.95
CA HIS A 140 -11.40 2.36 -34.81
C HIS A 140 -12.39 3.31 -34.14
N GLU A 141 -12.67 3.12 -32.85
CA GLU A 141 -13.51 4.04 -32.06
C GLU A 141 -12.91 5.45 -32.04
N MET A 142 -11.60 5.54 -31.83
CA MET A 142 -10.85 6.79 -31.87
C MET A 142 -10.97 7.49 -33.25
N GLU A 143 -10.85 6.74 -34.35
CA GLU A 143 -11.01 7.26 -35.70
C GLU A 143 -12.43 7.83 -35.96
N ILE A 144 -13.46 7.17 -35.43
CA ILE A 144 -14.86 7.65 -35.54
C ILE A 144 -15.02 8.99 -34.81
N ILE A 145 -14.45 9.12 -33.61
CA ILE A 145 -14.50 10.35 -32.82
C ILE A 145 -13.82 11.49 -33.59
N ASP A 146 -12.64 11.26 -34.16
CA ASP A 146 -11.91 12.25 -34.94
C ASP A 146 -12.65 12.70 -36.19
N LYS A 147 -13.27 11.76 -36.92
CA LYS A 147 -14.11 12.08 -38.08
C LYS A 147 -15.26 12.98 -37.69
N LYS A 148 -15.98 12.64 -36.62
CA LYS A 148 -17.11 13.42 -36.11
C LYS A 148 -16.69 14.85 -35.75
N ARG A 149 -15.59 15.01 -35.01
CA ARG A 149 -15.03 16.33 -34.64
C ARG A 149 -14.66 17.15 -35.87
N SER A 150 -14.02 16.52 -36.84
CA SER A 150 -13.61 17.17 -38.09
C SER A 150 -14.81 17.66 -38.90
N GLU A 151 -15.89 16.88 -38.94
CA GLU A 151 -17.15 17.27 -39.58
C GLU A 151 -17.85 18.42 -38.86
N GLU A 152 -17.91 18.38 -37.53
CA GLU A 152 -18.45 19.49 -36.71
C GLU A 152 -17.68 20.78 -36.96
N MET A 153 -16.35 20.73 -36.96
CA MET A 153 -15.49 21.88 -37.25
C MET A 153 -15.70 22.42 -38.66
N ARG A 154 -15.81 21.53 -39.67
CA ARG A 154 -16.12 21.92 -41.06
C ARG A 154 -17.48 22.61 -41.16
N ASN A 155 -18.49 22.09 -40.46
CA ASN A 155 -19.83 22.66 -40.44
C ASN A 155 -19.87 24.04 -39.76
N ILE A 156 -19.07 24.25 -38.71
CA ILE A 156 -18.94 25.57 -38.07
C ILE A 156 -18.27 26.55 -39.04
N MET A 157 -17.20 26.13 -39.72
CA MET A 157 -16.48 26.96 -40.70
C MET A 157 -17.40 27.42 -41.85
N THR A 158 -18.20 26.51 -42.42
CA THR A 158 -19.13 26.85 -43.51
C THR A 158 -20.28 27.75 -43.07
N LYS A 159 -20.73 27.64 -41.81
CA LYS A 159 -21.73 28.55 -41.24
C LYS A 159 -21.17 29.94 -40.91
N ALA A 160 -19.91 30.00 -40.45
CA ALA A 160 -19.25 31.26 -40.11
C ALA A 160 -18.88 32.09 -41.36
N PHE A 161 -18.62 31.41 -42.49
CA PHE A 161 -18.35 32.04 -43.78
C PHE A 161 -19.38 31.59 -44.83
N PRO A 162 -20.60 32.15 -44.82
CA PRO A 162 -21.53 31.93 -45.92
C PRO A 162 -20.92 32.57 -47.17
N VAL A 163 -20.37 31.75 -48.08
CA VAL A 163 -19.96 32.19 -49.41
C VAL A 163 -21.20 32.81 -50.05
N GLY A 164 -21.20 34.14 -50.13
CA GLY A 164 -22.30 34.91 -50.68
C GLY A 164 -22.64 34.41 -52.08
N ASN A 165 -23.89 34.00 -52.26
CA ASN A 165 -24.47 33.70 -53.55
C ASN A 165 -24.24 34.90 -54.48
N LYS A 166 -23.39 34.74 -55.50
CA LYS A 166 -23.34 35.67 -56.62
C LYS A 166 -24.62 35.47 -57.42
N SER A 167 -25.63 36.26 -57.10
CA SER A 167 -26.81 36.42 -57.93
C SER A 167 -26.38 36.93 -59.31
N ASN A 168 -26.66 36.11 -60.32
CA ASN A 168 -27.35 36.47 -61.56
C ASN A 168 -26.85 37.74 -62.28
N LEU A 169 -26.06 37.55 -63.33
CA LEU A 169 -25.95 38.52 -64.42
C LEU A 169 -26.41 37.80 -65.70
N GLN A 170 -27.70 37.94 -65.99
CA GLN A 170 -28.25 37.77 -67.33
C GLN A 170 -27.78 38.96 -68.17
N ASP A 171 -27.15 38.67 -69.31
CA ASP A 171 -27.20 39.46 -70.54
C ASP A 171 -27.26 38.48 -71.71
#